data_AF-A0A0L7K2K2-F1
#
_entry.id   AF-A0A0L7K2K2-F1
#
_cell.length_a   1.000
_cell.length_b   1.000
_cell.length_c   1.000
_cell.angle_alpha   90.00
_cell.angle_beta   90.00
_cell.angle_gamma   90.00
#
_symmetry.space_group_name_H-M   'P 1'
#
loop_
_entity.id
_entity.type
_entity.pdbx_description
1 polymer ?
#
loop_
_entity_poly.entity_id
_entity_poly.type
_entity_poly.pdbx_seq_one_letter_code
_entity_poly.pdbx_strand_id
1 'polypeptide(L)'
;FGASGSIQTHDSLCILPLNIVNEKTYIFLWFWYIILAIILALLIVYRLVIIFVPSIRPRLLHARSRTLAMETAAAVSRRTDIGDWWLLYMLARNMDPLIY
;
A
#
# COMPACT_ATOMS: atom_id res chain seq x y z
N PHE A 1 -7.00 56.28 2.28
CA PHE A 1 -6.26 57.44 2.84
C PHE A 1 -6.34 57.36 4.36
N GLY A 2 -5.20 57.34 5.06
CA GLY A 2 -5.15 57.27 6.54
C GLY A 2 -5.07 58.65 7.20
N ALA A 3 -5.04 58.71 8.54
CA ALA A 3 -5.05 59.95 9.34
C ALA A 3 -3.94 60.97 9.03
N SER A 4 -2.90 60.58 8.28
CA SER A 4 -1.80 61.46 7.83
C SER A 4 -1.93 61.94 6.37
N GLY A 5 -3.05 61.66 5.68
CA GLY A 5 -3.26 62.10 4.29
C GLY A 5 -2.39 61.40 3.24
N SER A 6 -1.51 60.47 3.64
CA SER A 6 -0.73 59.64 2.72
C SER A 6 -1.58 58.54 2.09
N ILE A 7 -1.27 58.21 0.83
CA ILE A 7 -1.75 56.99 0.18
C ILE A 7 -1.11 55.82 0.92
N GLN A 8 -1.84 55.29 1.90
CA GLN A 8 -1.56 53.97 2.47
C GLN A 8 -1.92 52.96 1.37
N THR A 9 -0.91 52.52 0.61
CA THR A 9 -0.99 51.29 -0.17
C THR A 9 -1.13 50.17 0.85
N HIS A 10 -2.38 49.86 1.22
CA HIS A 10 -2.68 48.50 1.62
C HIS A 10 -2.34 47.69 0.38
N ASP A 11 -1.12 47.18 0.31
CA ASP A 11 -0.86 45.97 -0.42
C ASP A 11 -1.75 44.95 0.27
N SER A 12 -3.00 44.87 -0.20
CA SER A 12 -3.78 43.67 -0.14
C SER A 12 -2.86 42.66 -0.80
N LEU A 13 -2.02 42.02 0.02
CA LEU A 13 -1.18 40.92 -0.41
C LEU A 13 -2.19 39.93 -0.97
N CYS A 14 -2.37 39.95 -2.28
CA CYS A 14 -2.96 38.90 -3.06
C CYS A 14 -1.99 37.70 -3.04
N ILE A 15 -1.45 37.36 -1.87
CA ILE A 15 -1.15 35.98 -1.59
C ILE A 15 -2.54 35.38 -1.45
N LEU A 16 -3.01 34.82 -2.57
CA LEU A 16 -4.20 34.01 -2.61
C LEU A 16 -4.17 33.16 -1.33
N PRO A 17 -5.13 33.25 -0.39
CA PRO A 17 -5.10 32.43 0.82
C PRO A 17 -4.98 30.93 0.47
N LEU A 18 -5.33 30.57 -0.78
CA LEU A 18 -5.01 29.32 -1.44
C LEU A 18 -3.51 28.97 -1.48
N ASN A 19 -2.57 29.89 -1.67
CA ASN A 19 -1.13 29.62 -1.72
C ASN A 19 -0.58 29.18 -0.35
N ILE A 20 -1.02 29.82 0.73
CA ILE A 20 -0.63 29.45 2.10
C ILE A 20 -1.25 28.11 2.51
N VAL A 21 -2.53 27.90 2.18
CA VAL A 21 -3.21 26.62 2.40
C VAL A 21 -2.59 25.51 1.55
N ASN A 22 -2.24 25.80 0.30
CA ASN A 22 -1.55 24.88 -0.61
C ASN A 22 -0.16 24.53 -0.08
N GLU A 23 0.62 25.50 0.41
CA GLU A 23 1.94 25.25 1.00
C GLU A 23 1.85 24.28 2.18
N LYS A 24 0.89 24.47 3.10
CA LYS A 24 0.75 23.58 4.26
C LYS A 24 0.14 22.21 3.90
N THR A 25 -0.78 22.17 2.95
CA THR A 25 -1.42 20.90 2.50
C THR A 25 -0.48 20.06 1.67
N TYR A 26 0.32 20.70 0.80
CA TYR A 26 1.27 20.01 -0.07
C TYR A 26 2.37 19.34 0.74
N ILE A 27 2.87 19.99 1.79
CA ILE A 27 3.86 19.38 2.69
C ILE A 27 3.27 18.15 3.39
N PHE A 28 2.04 18.22 3.90
CA PHE A 28 1.37 17.07 4.53
C PHE A 28 1.18 15.91 3.55
N LEU A 29 0.63 16.20 2.36
CA LEU A 29 0.44 15.21 1.31
C LEU A 29 1.75 14.64 0.80
N TRP A 30 2.82 15.42 0.74
CA TRP A 30 4.14 14.96 0.33
C TRP A 30 4.65 13.87 1.27
N PHE A 31 4.63 14.10 2.59
CA PHE A 31 5.00 13.06 3.55
C PHE A 31 4.08 11.84 3.46
N TRP A 32 2.78 12.06 3.34
CA TRP A 32 1.80 10.99 3.18
C TRP A 32 2.06 10.12 1.93
N TYR A 33 2.33 10.76 0.79
CA TYR A 33 2.66 10.07 -0.46
C TYR A 33 3.98 9.31 -0.37
N ILE A 34 5.00 9.84 0.32
CA ILE A 34 6.24 9.11 0.57
C ILE A 34 5.98 7.86 1.41
N ILE A 35 5.16 7.96 2.48
CA ILE A 35 4.79 6.80 3.29
C ILE A 35 4.05 5.76 2.45
N LEU A 36 3.06 6.18 1.67
CA LEU A 36 2.32 5.29 0.77
C LEU A 36 3.24 4.65 -0.28
N ALA A 37 4.18 5.40 -0.84
CA ALA A 37 5.15 4.90 -1.81
C ALA A 37 6.07 3.84 -1.18
N ILE A 38 6.53 4.05 0.06
CA ILE A 38 7.33 3.07 0.80
C ILE A 38 6.52 1.80 1.05
N ILE A 39 5.28 1.91 1.52
CA ILE A 39 4.40 0.75 1.76
C ILE A 39 4.18 -0.03 0.45
N LEU A 40 3.90 0.68 -0.65
CA LEU A 40 3.69 0.06 -1.95
C LEU A 40 4.97 -0.63 -2.47
N ALA A 41 6.13 0.01 -2.32
CA ALA A 41 7.41 -0.56 -2.70
C ALA A 41 7.70 -1.84 -1.90
N LEU A 42 7.46 -1.84 -0.59
CA LEU A 42 7.60 -3.02 0.26
C LEU A 42 6.66 -4.16 -0.19
N LEU A 43 5.41 -3.85 -0.55
CA LEU A 43 4.46 -4.84 -1.09
C LEU A 43 4.93 -5.43 -2.42
N ILE A 44 5.48 -4.60 -3.31
CA ILE A 44 6.03 -5.05 -4.59
C ILE A 44 7.25 -5.94 -4.35
N VAL A 45 8.18 -5.53 -3.48
CA VAL A 45 9.36 -6.34 -3.12
C VAL A 45 8.93 -7.67 -2.52
N TYR A 46 7.97 -7.68 -1.60
CA TYR A 46 7.41 -8.91 -1.04
C TYR A 46 6.85 -9.84 -2.13
N ARG A 47 6.09 -9.30 -3.09
CA ARG A 47 5.59 -10.07 -4.24
C ARG A 47 6.72 -10.60 -5.13
N LEU A 48 7.74 -9.78 -5.41
CA LEU A 48 8.89 -10.19 -6.20
C LEU A 48 9.64 -11.34 -5.50
N VAL A 49 9.88 -11.25 -4.19
CA VAL A 49 10.52 -12.33 -3.42
C VAL A 49 9.74 -13.65 -3.54
N ILE A 50 8.40 -13.61 -3.48
CA ILE A 50 7.55 -14.81 -3.68
C ILE A 50 7.68 -15.38 -5.10
N ILE A 51 7.82 -14.51 -6.10
CA ILE A 51 7.98 -14.92 -7.50
C ILE A 51 9.35 -15.57 -7.70
N PHE A 52 10.43 -14.92 -7.24
CA PHE A 52 11.80 -15.39 -7.37
C PHE A 52 12.12 -16.62 -6.50
N VAL A 53 11.44 -16.78 -5.35
CA VAL A 53 11.67 -17.88 -4.42
C VAL A 53 10.47 -18.85 -4.41
N PRO A 54 10.38 -19.78 -5.38
CA PRO A 54 9.27 -20.75 -5.44
C PRO A 54 9.21 -21.68 -4.23
N SER A 55 10.32 -21.84 -3.49
CA SER A 55 10.40 -22.68 -2.29
C SER A 55 9.59 -22.16 -1.10
N ILE A 56 9.22 -20.86 -1.07
CA ILE A 56 8.40 -20.27 0.00
C ILE A 56 6.91 -20.55 -0.24
N ARG A 57 6.49 -20.79 -1.48
CA ARG A 57 5.09 -20.98 -1.89
C ARG A 57 4.35 -22.09 -1.11
N PRO A 58 4.86 -23.34 -1.02
CA PRO A 58 4.16 -24.39 -0.28
C PRO A 58 4.12 -24.14 1.23
N ARG A 59 5.18 -23.52 1.79
CA ARG A 59 5.24 -23.19 3.23
C ARG A 59 4.25 -22.10 3.61
N LEU A 60 4.09 -21.08 2.77
CA LEU A 60 3.16 -19.97 3.02
C LEU A 60 1.70 -20.43 2.91
N LEU A 61 1.40 -21.34 1.97
CA LEU A 61 0.09 -21.95 1.83
C LEU A 61 -0.22 -22.83 3.06
N HIS A 62 0.68 -23.73 3.44
CA HIS A 62 0.50 -24.60 4.61
C HIS A 62 0.39 -23.82 5.93
N ALA A 63 1.16 -22.74 6.11
CA ALA A 63 1.10 -21.91 7.32
C ALA A 63 -0.25 -21.21 7.49
N ARG A 64 -0.97 -20.93 6.39
CA ARG A 64 -2.28 -20.28 6.43
C ARG A 64 -3.43 -21.27 6.50
N SER A 65 -3.34 -22.39 5.78
CA SER A 65 -4.33 -23.45 5.83
C SER A 65 -3.79 -24.65 6.59
N ARG A 66 -3.92 -24.63 7.92
CA ARG A 66 -3.54 -25.75 8.80
C ARG A 66 -4.26 -27.06 8.44
N THR A 67 -5.41 -26.97 7.78
CA THR A 67 -6.24 -28.07 7.29
C THR A 67 -5.72 -28.72 6.01
N LEU A 68 -4.85 -28.05 5.24
CA LEU A 68 -4.29 -28.58 3.99
C LEU A 68 -2.97 -29.30 4.28
N ALA A 69 -2.92 -30.59 3.96
CA ALA A 69 -1.71 -31.39 4.02
C ALA A 69 -0.59 -30.76 3.18
N MET A 70 0.63 -30.77 3.71
CA MET A 70 1.82 -30.20 3.05
C MET A 70 2.05 -30.81 1.66
N GLU A 71 1.69 -32.09 1.48
CA GLU A 71 1.76 -32.80 0.21
C GLU A 71 0.83 -32.20 -0.85
N THR A 72 -0.42 -31.90 -0.49
CA THR A 72 -1.40 -31.25 -1.37
C THR A 72 -0.96 -29.83 -1.70
N ALA A 73 -0.43 -29.08 -0.72
CA ALA A 73 0.09 -27.73 -0.92
C ALA A 73 1.30 -27.72 -1.89
N ALA A 74 2.21 -28.70 -1.77
CA ALA A 74 3.34 -28.86 -2.67
C ALA A 74 2.92 -29.32 -4.08
N ALA A 75 1.96 -30.24 -4.19
CA ALA A 75 1.43 -30.71 -5.46
C ALA A 75 0.70 -29.60 -6.23
N VAL A 76 -0.10 -28.80 -5.52
CA VAL A 76 -0.78 -27.63 -6.09
C VAL A 76 0.24 -26.60 -6.55
N SER A 77 1.18 -26.19 -5.68
CA SER A 77 2.20 -25.18 -6.02
C SER A 77 3.12 -25.60 -7.19
N ARG A 78 3.19 -26.89 -7.52
CA ARG A 78 3.97 -27.41 -8.65
C ARG A 78 3.15 -27.50 -9.95
N ARG A 79 1.82 -27.56 -9.85
CA ARG A 79 0.91 -27.70 -11.01
C ARG A 79 0.20 -26.40 -11.40
N THR A 80 0.14 -25.40 -10.52
CA THR A 80 -0.51 -24.13 -10.80
C THR A 80 0.48 -23.03 -11.18
N ASP A 81 0.04 -22.15 -12.07
CA ASP A 81 0.75 -20.92 -12.42
C ASP A 81 0.79 -19.93 -11.24
N ILE A 82 1.67 -18.94 -11.33
CA ILE A 82 1.90 -17.96 -10.25
C ILE A 82 0.61 -17.23 -9.84
N GLY A 83 -0.25 -16.93 -10.82
CA GLY A 83 -1.52 -16.22 -10.64
C GLY A 83 -2.56 -17.08 -9.93
N ASP A 84 -2.67 -18.34 -10.34
CA ASP A 84 -3.57 -19.32 -9.73
C ASP A 84 -3.16 -19.62 -8.29
N TRP A 85 -1.85 -19.79 -8.03
CA TRP A 85 -1.34 -19.95 -6.68
C TRP A 85 -1.64 -18.73 -5.80
N TRP A 86 -1.52 -17.50 -6.34
CA TRP A 86 -1.86 -16.28 -5.61
C TRP A 86 -3.37 -16.18 -5.31
N LEU A 87 -4.22 -16.54 -6.28
CA LEU A 87 -5.67 -16.63 -6.08
C LEU A 87 -6.02 -17.63 -4.98
N LEU A 88 -5.42 -18.81 -4.99
CA LEU A 88 -5.60 -19.84 -3.96
C LEU A 88 -5.09 -19.36 -2.59
N TYR A 89 -3.96 -18.64 -2.55
CA TYR A 89 -3.46 -18.02 -1.33
C TYR A 89 -4.42 -16.94 -0.80
N MET A 90 -5.00 -16.12 -1.69
CA MET A 90 -6.00 -15.12 -1.32
C MET A 90 -7.29 -15.77 -0.84
N LEU A 91 -7.74 -16.85 -1.49
CA LEU A 91 -8.91 -17.63 -1.08
C LEU A 91 -8.69 -18.24 0.31
N ALA A 92 -7.53 -18.88 0.54
CA ALA A 92 -7.15 -19.45 1.83
C ALA A 92 -7.05 -18.40 2.95
N ARG A 93 -6.82 -17.12 2.61
CA ARG A 93 -6.84 -16.02 3.58
C ARG A 93 -8.24 -15.55 3.94
N ASN A 94 -9.21 -15.71 3.02
CA ASN A 94 -10.59 -15.24 3.21
C ASN A 94 -11.55 -16.36 3.65
N MET A 95 -11.19 -17.63 3.44
CA MET A 95 -11.89 -18.75 4.05
C MET A 95 -11.33 -18.93 5.47
N ASP A 96 -12.07 -18.43 6.46
CA ASP A 96 -11.84 -18.82 7.86
C ASP A 96 -11.75 -20.35 7.96
N PRO A 97 -10.95 -20.90 8.89
CA PRO A 97 -11.01 -22.31 9.19
C PRO A 97 -12.45 -22.56 9.64
N LEU A 98 -13.25 -23.14 8.74
CA LEU A 98 -14.61 -23.52 9.01
C LEU A 98 -14.54 -24.40 10.26
N ILE A 99 -15.01 -23.83 11.36
CA ILE A 99 -15.04 -24.46 12.67
C ILE A 99 -15.78 -25.78 12.47
N TYR A 100 -15.05 -26.89 12.61
CA TYR A 100 -15.61 -28.21 12.83
C TYR A 100 -14.90 -28.83 14.01
#